data_AF-A0A3E2J8G1-F1
#
_entry.id   AF-A0A3E2J8G1-F1
#
_cell.length_a   1.000
_cell.length_b   1.000
_cell.length_c   1.000
_cell.angle_alpha   90.00
_cell.angle_beta   90.00
_cell.angle_gamma   90.00
#
_symmetry.space_group_name_H-M   'P 1'
#
loop_
_entity.id
_entity.type
_entity.pdbx_description
1 polymer ?
#
loop_
_entity_poly.entity_id
_entity_poly.type
_entity_poly.pdbx_seq_one_letter_code
_entity_poly.pdbx_strand_id
1 'polypeptide(L)'
;MEMRHFILHGDNILSVEVTIDARDYRFGVQWKAPEKPYDETWVLKSYANKLNGEKDLSKEKIQEFMDTINAKWNWNVADFKN
;
A
#
# COMPACT_ATOMS: atom_id res chain seq x y z
N MET A 1 -3.42 12.37 2.78
CA MET A 1 -2.71 11.48 1.84
C MET A 1 -3.63 11.24 0.64
N GLU A 2 -3.12 11.36 -0.58
CA GLU A 2 -3.90 11.08 -1.79
C GLU A 2 -3.17 10.01 -2.61
N MET A 3 -3.88 8.96 -3.02
CA MET A 3 -3.32 7.85 -3.80
C MET A 3 -3.85 7.88 -5.23
N ARG A 4 -2.95 7.69 -6.19
CA ARG A 4 -3.25 7.70 -7.63
C ARG A 4 -2.32 6.75 -8.39
N HIS A 5 -2.65 6.51 -9.65
CA HIS A 5 -1.85 5.70 -10.57
C HIS A 5 -1.45 4.34 -9.99
N PHE A 6 -2.45 3.48 -9.81
CA PHE A 6 -2.27 2.10 -9.36
C PHE A 6 -1.86 1.23 -10.54
N ILE A 7 -0.64 0.67 -10.50
CA ILE A 7 -0.10 -0.20 -11.56
C ILE A 7 0.27 -1.55 -10.95
N LEU A 8 -0.48 -2.59 -11.30
CA LEU A 8 -0.15 -3.97 -10.94
C LEU A 8 0.84 -4.53 -11.95
N HIS A 9 2.02 -4.90 -11.46
CA HIS A 9 3.07 -5.57 -12.21
C HIS A 9 2.95 -7.10 -12.09
N GLY A 10 3.78 -7.82 -12.85
CA GLY A 10 4.05 -9.23 -12.55
C GLY A 10 4.52 -9.43 -11.10
N ASP A 11 4.48 -10.68 -10.62
CA ASP A 11 4.88 -11.06 -9.26
C ASP A 11 4.02 -10.47 -8.12
N ASN A 12 2.80 -10.03 -8.46
CA ASN A 12 1.83 -9.41 -7.57
C ASN A 12 2.36 -8.14 -6.86
N ILE A 13 3.20 -7.37 -7.55
CA ILE A 13 3.70 -6.09 -7.04
C ILE A 13 2.80 -4.97 -7.56
N LEU A 14 2.22 -4.19 -6.65
CA LEU A 14 1.47 -2.98 -6.95
C LEU A 14 2.35 -1.76 -6.70
N SER A 15 2.56 -0.96 -7.76
CA SER A 15 3.11 0.39 -7.63
C SER A 15 1.96 1.38 -7.43
N VAL A 16 2.10 2.27 -6.45
CA VAL A 16 1.13 3.34 -6.15
C VAL A 16 1.87 4.67 -6.07
N GLU A 17 1.31 5.70 -6.69
CA GLU A 17 1.76 7.07 -6.47
C GLU A 17 0.97 7.70 -5.34
N VAL A 18 1.67 8.31 -4.39
CA VAL A 18 1.07 8.84 -3.17
C VAL A 18 1.58 10.24 -2.91
N THR A 19 0.66 11.20 -2.75
CA THR A 19 0.99 12.57 -2.33
C THR A 19 0.87 12.68 -0.81
N ILE A 20 1.98 13.02 -0.15
CA ILE A 20 2.11 13.20 1.30
C ILE A 20 2.80 14.56 1.52
N ASP A 21 2.18 15.45 2.30
CA ASP A 21 2.73 16.77 2.64
C ASP A 21 3.23 17.56 1.41
N ALA A 22 2.41 17.57 0.33
CA ALA A 22 2.68 18.18 -0.97
C ALA A 22 3.89 17.63 -1.75
N ARG A 23 4.41 16.47 -1.36
CA ARG A 23 5.46 15.72 -2.08
C ARG A 23 4.89 14.43 -2.64
N ASP A 24 5.37 14.05 -3.81
CA ASP A 24 4.96 12.82 -4.46
C ASP A 24 5.96 11.69 -4.22
N TYR A 25 5.41 10.54 -3.86
CA TYR A 25 6.14 9.31 -3.60
C TYR A 25 5.64 8.21 -4.53
N ARG A 26 6.54 7.29 -4.86
CA ARG A 26 6.16 6.00 -5.44
C ARG A 26 6.41 4.91 -4.42
N PHE A 27 5.35 4.20 -4.06
CA PHE A 27 5.37 3.03 -3.21
C PHE A 27 5.27 1.77 -4.07
N GLY A 28 6.05 0.75 -3.73
CA GLY A 28 5.91 -0.60 -4.25
C GLY A 28 5.51 -1.53 -3.10
N VAL A 29 4.32 -2.11 -3.20
CA VAL A 29 3.82 -3.12 -2.26
C VAL A 29 3.63 -4.45 -2.97
N GLN A 30 3.78 -5.55 -2.26
CA GLN A 30 3.53 -6.88 -2.80
C GLN A 30 2.34 -7.51 -2.11
N TRP A 31 1.48 -8.13 -2.89
CA TRP A 31 0.38 -8.91 -2.35
C TRP A 31 0.90 -10.15 -1.62
N LYS A 32 0.39 -10.37 -0.41
CA LYS A 32 0.51 -11.61 0.36
C LYS A 32 -0.88 -12.24 0.40
N ALA A 33 -0.93 -13.56 0.32
CA ALA A 33 -2.18 -14.29 0.52
C ALA A 33 -2.81 -13.91 1.87
N PRO A 34 -4.10 -13.52 1.89
CA PRO A 34 -4.77 -13.11 3.11
C PRO A 34 -4.90 -14.32 4.06
N GLU A 35 -4.41 -14.18 5.29
CA GLU A 35 -4.57 -15.15 6.39
C GLU A 35 -5.66 -14.65 7.35
N LYS A 36 -6.16 -15.44 8.30
CA LYS A 36 -7.11 -14.92 9.30
C LYS A 36 -6.35 -14.22 10.44
N PRO A 37 -6.80 -13.04 10.95
CA PRO A 37 -7.84 -12.16 10.38
C PRO A 37 -7.37 -11.58 9.04
N TYR A 38 -8.26 -11.40 8.06
CA TYR A 38 -7.93 -11.04 6.66
C TYR A 38 -7.41 -9.60 6.49
N ASP A 39 -6.44 -9.21 7.30
CA ASP A 39 -5.71 -7.95 7.27
C ASP A 39 -4.32 -8.10 6.62
N GLU A 40 -3.59 -6.99 6.50
CA GLU A 40 -2.18 -6.94 6.07
C GLU A 40 -1.87 -7.64 4.72
N THR A 41 -2.81 -7.56 3.78
CA THR A 41 -2.71 -8.20 2.45
C THR A 41 -1.61 -7.62 1.55
N TRP A 42 -1.16 -6.39 1.81
CA TRP A 42 -0.09 -5.72 1.10
C TRP A 42 1.10 -5.54 2.02
N VAL A 43 2.28 -5.91 1.55
CA VAL A 43 3.54 -5.75 2.27
C VAL A 43 4.42 -4.74 1.54
N LEU A 44 4.93 -3.73 2.26
CA LEU A 44 5.85 -2.76 1.68
C LEU A 44 7.13 -3.44 1.19
N LYS A 45 7.51 -3.17 -0.06
CA LYS A 45 8.79 -3.61 -0.65
C LYS A 45 9.72 -2.46 -0.92
N SER A 46 9.18 -1.34 -1.37
CA SER A 46 9.97 -0.15 -1.67
C SER A 46 9.14 1.11 -1.53
N TYR A 47 9.82 2.22 -1.29
CA TYR A 47 9.29 3.54 -1.56
C TYR A 47 10.44 4.46 -1.94
N ALA A 48 10.13 5.54 -2.66
CA ALA A 48 11.05 6.62 -2.95
C ALA A 48 10.27 7.91 -3.28
N ASN A 49 10.82 9.05 -2.89
CA ASN A 49 10.36 10.36 -3.33
C ASN A 49 10.60 10.48 -4.86
N LYS A 50 9.57 10.90 -5.62
CA LYS A 50 9.67 10.96 -7.09
C LYS A 50 10.62 12.04 -7.60
N LEU A 51 10.91 13.07 -6.80
CA LEU A 51 11.76 14.19 -7.19
C LEU A 51 13.25 13.83 -7.10
N ASN A 52 13.67 13.21 -6.00
CA ASN A 52 15.08 12.99 -5.70
C ASN A 52 15.46 11.51 -5.46
N GLY A 53 14.49 10.60 -5.42
CA GLY A 53 14.71 9.17 -5.19
C GLY A 53 14.98 8.80 -3.72
N GLU A 54 14.91 9.74 -2.79
CA GLU A 54 15.26 9.52 -1.38
C GLU A 54 14.15 8.79 -0.61
N LYS A 55 14.57 8.12 0.46
CA LYS A 55 13.70 7.47 1.45
C LYS A 55 13.59 8.35 2.70
N ASP A 56 12.93 9.50 2.53
CA ASP A 56 12.88 10.59 3.52
C ASP A 56 11.59 10.60 4.37
N LEU A 57 10.74 9.57 4.26
CA LEU A 57 9.51 9.48 5.06
C LEU A 57 9.79 8.98 6.47
N SER A 58 9.06 9.56 7.43
CA SER A 58 9.06 9.05 8.81
C SER A 58 8.34 7.70 8.89
N LYS A 59 8.63 6.94 9.96
CA LYS A 59 7.98 5.64 10.19
C LYS A 59 6.46 5.79 10.33
N GLU A 60 6.01 6.87 10.94
CA GLU A 60 4.60 7.18 11.15
C GLU A 60 3.89 7.40 9.81
N LYS A 61 4.51 8.10 8.86
CA LYS A 61 3.93 8.30 7.51
C LYS A 61 3.90 7.03 6.67
N ILE A 62 4.92 6.18 6.81
CA ILE A 62 4.92 4.86 6.19
C ILE A 62 3.80 4.01 6.79
N GLN A 63 3.62 4.02 8.11
CA GLN A 63 2.55 3.27 8.77
C GLN A 63 1.16 3.79 8.36
N GLU A 64 0.97 5.10 8.30
CA GLU A 64 -0.27 5.73 7.81
C GLU A 64 -0.62 5.23 6.40
N PHE A 65 0.36 5.14 5.51
CA PHE A 65 0.17 4.55 4.18
C PHE A 65 -0.21 3.07 4.26
N MET A 66 0.51 2.28 5.04
CA MET A 66 0.26 0.84 5.20
C MET A 66 -1.13 0.54 5.77
N ASP A 67 -1.58 1.33 6.75
CA ASP A 67 -2.91 1.22 7.34
C ASP A 67 -4.01 1.61 6.33
N THR A 68 -3.73 2.58 5.46
CA THR A 68 -4.69 3.01 4.44
C THR A 68 -4.82 1.97 3.32
N ILE A 69 -3.71 1.41 2.83
CA ILE A 69 -3.74 0.40 1.75
C ILE A 69 -4.18 -0.98 2.25
N ASN A 70 -3.91 -1.31 3.51
CA ASN A 70 -4.45 -2.47 4.22
C ASN A 70 -5.60 -2.06 5.14
N ALA A 71 -6.55 -1.30 4.61
CA ALA A 71 -7.73 -0.96 5.39
C ALA A 71 -8.32 -2.22 6.03
N LYS A 72 -8.49 -2.19 7.35
CA LYS A 72 -9.03 -3.29 8.16
C LYS A 72 -10.52 -3.43 7.93
N TRP A 73 -10.86 -3.84 6.74
CA TRP A 73 -12.19 -4.25 6.41
C TRP A 73 -12.43 -5.60 7.10
N ASN A 74 -13.48 -5.69 7.90
CA ASN A 74 -13.88 -6.97 8.49
C ASN A 74 -14.63 -7.78 7.41
N TRP A 75 -13.94 -8.21 6.34
CA TRP A 75 -14.55 -8.95 5.23
C TRP A 75 -15.10 -10.24 5.81
N ASN A 76 -16.41 -10.33 5.95
CA ASN A 76 -17.07 -11.59 6.20
C ASN A 76 -17.09 -12.36 4.88
N VAL A 77 -16.02 -13.10 4.61
CA VAL A 77 -15.85 -13.88 3.37
C VAL A 77 -17.01 -14.86 3.13
N ALA A 78 -17.78 -15.22 4.17
CA ALA A 78 -19.01 -16.01 4.04
C ALA A 78 -20.10 -15.30 3.22
N ASP A 79 -20.15 -13.96 3.23
CA ASP A 79 -21.15 -13.18 2.50
C ASP A 79 -20.92 -13.18 0.97
N PHE A 80 -19.79 -13.70 0.51
CA PHE A 80 -19.39 -13.74 -0.91
C PHE A 80 -19.41 -15.15 -1.50
N LYS A 81 -19.82 -16.17 -0.73
CA LYS A 81 -20.04 -17.53 -1.23
C LYS A 81 -21.53 -17.69 -1.58
N ASN A 82 -21.89 -17.40 -2.84
CA ASN A 82 -23.13 -17.87 -3.46
C ASN A 82 -22.93 -19.27 -4.05
#